data_AF-A0A661M3R7-F1
#
_entry.id   AF-A0A661M3R7-F1
#
_cell.length_a   1.000
_cell.length_b   1.000
_cell.length_c   1.000
_cell.angle_alpha   90.00
_cell.angle_beta   90.00
_cell.angle_gamma   90.00
#
_symmetry.space_group_name_H-M   'P 1'
#
loop_
_entity.id
_entity.type
_entity.pdbx_description
1 polymer ?
#
loop_
_entity_poly.entity_id
_entity_poly.type
_entity_poly.pdbx_seq_one_letter_code
_entity_poly.pdbx_strand_id
1 'polypeptide(L)' 'MATYRQIQDYIKRKYGCTVKTCWIAHVKDLNGLNPRVVPNRISLPTLKYPCPDDNKLMIEEALRYFGVL' A
#
# COMPACT_ATOMS: atom_id res chain seq x y z
N MET A 1 9.84 5.44 -10.52
CA MET A 1 8.83 5.44 -9.45
C MET A 1 7.81 4.35 -9.78
N ALA A 2 7.72 3.28 -8.98
CA ALA A 2 6.80 2.18 -9.30
C ALA A 2 5.34 2.64 -9.22
N THR A 3 4.57 2.32 -10.26
CA THR A 3 3.14 2.62 -10.31
C THR A 3 2.36 1.66 -9.41
N TYR A 4 1.20 2.08 -8.92
CA TYR A 4 0.32 1.20 -8.13
C TYR A 4 -0.01 -0.11 -8.84
N ARG A 5 -0.14 -0.07 -10.17
CA ARG A 5 -0.42 -1.26 -10.99
C ARG A 5 0.74 -2.25 -11.02
N GLN A 6 1.99 -1.77 -11.06
CA GLN A 6 3.18 -2.63 -10.99
C GLN A 6 3.31 -3.31 -9.63
N ILE A 7 3.02 -2.59 -8.55
CA ILE A 7 3.01 -3.15 -7.18
C ILE A 7 1.94 -4.24 -7.07
N GLN A 8 0.74 -3.99 -7.59
CA GLN A 8 -0.34 -4.97 -7.62
C GLN A 8 0.02 -6.22 -8.43
N ASP A 9 0.63 -6.05 -9.61
CA ASP A 9 1.02 -7.16 -10.47
C ASP A 9 2.13 -8.00 -9.83
N TYR A 10 3.11 -7.36 -9.19
CA TYR A 10 4.17 -8.05 -8.43
C TYR A 10 3.60 -8.90 -7.30
N ILE A 11 2.71 -8.32 -6.47
CA ILE A 11 2.08 -9.04 -5.36
C ILE A 11 1.20 -10.19 -5.90
N LYS A 12 0.48 -9.97 -6.99
CA LYS A 12 -0.33 -11.02 -7.63
C LYS A 12 0.52 -12.16 -8.17
N ARG A 13 1.69 -11.87 -8.77
CA ARG A 13 2.61 -12.90 -9.27
C ARG A 13 3.29 -13.67 -8.14
N LYS A 14 3.65 -12.98 -7.06
CA LYS A 14 4.40 -13.57 -5.95
C LYS A 14 3.52 -14.33 -4.95
N TYR A 15 2.38 -13.75 -4.58
CA TYR A 15 1.49 -14.27 -3.54
C TYR A 15 0.15 -14.79 -4.08
N GLY A 16 -0.15 -14.58 -5.37
CA GLY A 16 -1.46 -14.95 -5.94
C GLY A 16 -2.61 -14.03 -5.54
N CYS A 17 -2.37 -13.02 -4.71
CA CYS A 17 -3.39 -12.13 -4.16
C CYS A 17 -3.39 -10.75 -4.81
N THR A 18 -4.57 -10.14 -4.96
CA THR A 18 -4.69 -8.77 -5.47
C THR A 18 -4.96 -7.80 -4.32
N VAL A 19 -4.01 -6.90 -4.04
CA VAL A 19 -4.16 -5.86 -3.01
C VAL A 19 -4.86 -4.62 -3.55
N LYS A 20 -5.65 -3.96 -2.69
CA LYS A 20 -6.29 -2.69 -3.02
C LYS A 20 -5.28 -1.54 -2.97
N THR A 21 -5.45 -0.54 -3.83
CA THR A 21 -4.61 0.67 -3.85
C THR A 21 -4.67 1.46 -2.55
N CYS A 22 -5.81 1.43 -1.84
CA CYS A 22 -5.96 2.04 -0.51
C CYS A 22 -5.02 1.43 0.54
N TRP A 23 -4.74 0.13 0.46
CA TRP A 23 -3.78 -0.53 1.36
C TRP A 23 -2.36 -0.11 1.03
N ILE A 24 -2.01 0.02 -0.26
CA ILE A 24 -0.68 0.51 -0.67
C ILE A 24 -0.46 1.93 -0.18
N ALA A 25 -1.47 2.80 -0.33
CA ALA A 25 -1.41 4.17 0.19
C ALA A 25 -1.29 4.20 1.72
N HIS A 26 -2.01 3.34 2.43
CA HIS A 26 -1.92 3.24 3.88
C HIS A 26 -0.55 2.76 4.36
N VAL A 27 0.05 1.76 3.71
CA VAL A 27 1.40 1.28 4.06
C VAL A 27 2.48 2.35 3.76
N LYS A 28 2.30 3.13 2.69
CA LYS A 28 3.16 4.30 2.42
C LYS A 28 3.06 5.36 3.50
N ASP A 29 1.84 5.70 3.92
CA ASP A 29 1.55 6.62 5.02
C ASP A 29 2.17 6.14 6.35
N LEU A 30 2.06 4.84 6.67
CA LEU A 30 2.70 4.22 7.84
C LEU A 30 4.24 4.31 7.80
N ASN A 31 4.84 4.22 6.62
CA ASN A 31 6.29 4.30 6.44
C ASN A 31 6.81 5.73 6.21
N GLY A 32 5.98 6.75 6.44
CA GLY A 32 6.38 8.16 6.29
C GLY A 32 6.53 8.62 4.83
N LEU A 33 6.21 7.77 3.86
CA LEU A 33 6.18 8.08 2.43
C LEU A 33 4.88 8.81 2.10
N ASN A 34 4.70 10.00 2.69
CA ASN A 34 3.48 10.78 2.72
C ASN A 34 2.88 10.95 1.31
N PRO A 35 1.90 10.12 0.89
CA PRO A 35 1.35 10.23 -0.45
C PRO A 35 0.45 11.46 -0.44
N ARG A 36 0.74 12.42 -1.31
CA ARG A 36 0.04 13.71 -1.49
C ARG A 36 -1.39 13.65 -0.94
N VAL A 37 -1.59 14.22 0.25
CA VAL A 37 -2.85 14.14 0.98
C VAL A 37 -3.93 14.76 0.11
N VAL A 38 -4.87 13.93 -0.36
CA VAL A 38 -6.07 14.43 -1.04
C VAL A 38 -6.89 15.19 -0.01
N PRO A 39 -7.34 16.44 -0.28
CA PRO A 39 -8.04 17.29 0.69
C PRO A 39 -9.37 16.70 1.19
N ASN A 40 -9.92 15.68 0.51
CA ASN A 40 -11.09 14.92 0.94
C ASN A 40 -10.77 13.70 1.83
N ARG A 41 -9.54 13.58 2.35
CA ARG A 41 -9.25 12.61 3.43
C ARG A 41 -9.87 13.14 4.72
N ILE A 42 -11.19 12.96 4.86
CA ILE A 42 -11.89 13.13 6.14
C ILE A 42 -11.08 12.31 7.14
N SER A 43 -10.49 13.02 8.09
CA SER A 43 -9.75 12.52 9.23
C SER A 43 -10.65 11.57 10.02
N LEU A 44 -10.68 10.31 9.59
CA LEU A 44 -11.32 9.22 10.33
C LEU A 44 -10.18 8.49 11.05
N PRO A 45 -10.15 8.48 12.40
CA PRO A 45 -9.13 7.75 13.17
C PRO A 45 -9.22 6.23 12.99
N THR A 46 -10.22 5.76 12.25
CA THR A 46 -10.50 4.36 11.97
C THR A 46 -10.42 4.15 10.47
N LEU A 47 -9.31 3.58 9.99
CA LEU A 47 -9.30 2.97 8.66
C LEU A 47 -10.44 1.95 8.62
N LYS A 48 -11.40 2.20 7.73
CA LYS A 48 -12.63 1.39 7.57
C LYS A 48 -12.34 -0.10 7.27
N TYR A 49 -11.10 -0.42 6.90
CA TYR A 49 -10.57 -1.77 6.78
C TYR A 49 -9.17 -1.81 7.40
N PRO A 50 -8.96 -2.43 8.57
CA PRO A 50 -7.61 -2.76 9.00
C PRO A 50 -6.96 -3.58 7.89
N CYS A 51 -5.80 -3.15 7.40
CA CYS A 51 -5.05 -3.96 6.45
C CYS A 51 -4.57 -5.18 7.25
N PRO A 52 -5.03 -6.41 6.94
CA PRO A 52 -4.56 -7.59 7.63
C PRO A 52 -3.04 -7.66 7.48
N ASP A 53 -2.34 -8.03 8.55
CA ASP A 53 -0.88 -7.92 8.64
C ASP A 53 -0.17 -8.66 7.48
N ASP A 54 -0.73 -9.76 6.98
CA ASP A 54 -0.30 -10.45 5.76
C ASP A 54 -0.20 -9.49 4.55
N ASN A 55 -1.23 -8.69 4.31
CA ASN A 55 -1.25 -7.77 3.17
C ASN A 55 -0.28 -6.60 3.36
N LYS A 56 -0.05 -6.15 4.60
CA LYS A 56 0.98 -5.13 4.89
C LYS A 56 2.36 -5.66 4.53
N LEU A 57 2.69 -6.88 4.98
CA LEU A 57 3.99 -7.50 4.72
C LEU A 57 4.25 -7.65 3.21
N MET A 58 3.25 -8.13 2.45
CA MET A 58 3.33 -8.24 0.99
C MET A 58 3.58 -6.89 0.31
N ILE A 59 2.90 -5.84 0.78
CA ILE A 59 3.02 -4.50 0.22
C ILE A 59 4.37 -3.87 0.58
N GLU A 60 4.82 -3.99 1.83
CA GLU A 60 6.14 -3.50 2.25
C GLU A 60 7.26 -4.16 1.46
N GLU A 61 7.18 -5.48 1.28
CA GLU A 61 8.18 -6.21 0.49
C GLU A 61 8.18 -5.76 -0.97
N ALA A 62 6.99 -5.57 -1.57
CA ALA A 62 6.89 -5.02 -2.92
C ALA A 62 7.45 -3.59 -3.00
N LEU A 63 7.16 -2.73 -2.02
CA LEU A 63 7.67 -1.36 -1.98
C LEU A 63 9.21 -1.33 -1.87
N ARG A 64 9.79 -2.20 -1.05
CA ARG A 64 11.25 -2.40 -0.95
C ARG A 64 11.85 -2.91 -2.25
N TYR A 65 11.21 -3.90 -2.88
CA TYR A 65 11.65 -4.45 -4.17
C TYR A 65 11.71 -3.36 -5.26
N PHE A 66 10.75 -2.45 -5.26
CA PHE A 66 10.71 -1.32 -6.18
C PHE A 66 11.55 -0.10 -5.76
N GLY A 67 12.27 -0.16 -4.63
CA GLY A 67 13.08 0.93 -4.11
C GLY A 67 12.27 2.18 -3.74
N VAL A 68 11.01 2.00 -3.38
CA VAL A 68 10.12 3.09 -2.94
C VAL A 68 10.25 3.35 -1.44
N LEU A 69 10.75 2.36 -0.71
CA LEU A 69 10.91 2.28 0.74
C LEU A 69 12.28 1.68 1.01
#